data_AF-Q5DD25-F1
#
_entry.id   AF-Q5DD25-F1
#
_cell.length_a   1.000
_cell.length_b   1.000
_cell.length_c   1.000
_cell.angle_alpha   90.00
_cell.angle_beta   90.00
_cell.angle_gamma   90.00
#
_symmetry.space_group_name_H-M   'P 1'
#
loop_
_entity.id
_entity.type
_entity.pdbx_description
1 polymer ?
#
loop_
_entity_poly.entity_id
_entity_poly.type
_entity_poly.pdbx_seq_one_letter_code
_entity_poly.pdbx_strand_id
1 'polypeptide(L)'
;MHLSLILLQLCTFYLVLAQEEYHKVEEEPDEDPCENVKCKLGEICKEGKCNCMDSCPSEWNSYNRQLCVDGVTYRHECDLWRNQCYCRSGDTRCGSDQFSSHRANENSAIKYYDECRDLSGLCDWDQNESTFSLRLGMWFQELLRQKWSSASWSIDDDSLLRPMDAKARSTTSKLVSQSSSHERVNGAVISYWFCELDRRIEDHYNKMI
;
A
#
# COMPACT_ATOMS: atom_id res chain seq x y z
N MET A 1 17.26 -38.56 -68.90
CA MET A 1 18.01 -37.37 -68.45
C MET A 1 17.15 -36.21 -67.96
N HIS A 2 15.92 -36.00 -68.46
CA HIS A 2 15.09 -34.86 -68.02
C HIS A 2 14.41 -35.04 -66.65
N LEU A 3 14.03 -36.27 -66.27
CA LEU A 3 13.35 -36.52 -64.99
C LEU A 3 14.25 -36.28 -63.77
N SER A 4 15.55 -36.55 -63.92
CA SER A 4 16.58 -36.37 -62.89
C SER A 4 16.83 -34.89 -62.56
N LEU A 5 16.78 -34.01 -63.57
CA LEU A 5 16.95 -32.57 -63.40
C LEU A 5 15.75 -31.93 -62.69
N ILE A 6 14.53 -32.40 -63.00
CA ILE A 6 13.30 -31.87 -62.40
C ILE A 6 13.23 -32.22 -60.91
N LEU A 7 13.62 -33.45 -60.54
CA LEU A 7 13.70 -33.86 -59.13
C LEU A 7 14.76 -33.07 -58.35
N LEU A 8 15.91 -32.76 -58.97
CA LEU A 8 16.93 -31.94 -58.33
C LEU A 8 16.44 -30.50 -58.10
N GLN A 9 15.74 -29.91 -59.08
CA GLN A 9 15.20 -28.55 -58.96
C GLN A 9 14.08 -28.45 -57.92
N LEU A 10 13.21 -29.46 -57.83
CA LEU A 10 12.17 -29.53 -56.79
C LEU A 10 12.78 -29.72 -55.40
N CYS A 11 13.84 -30.53 -55.25
CA CYS A 11 14.56 -30.66 -53.99
C CYS A 11 15.23 -29.34 -53.56
N THR A 12 15.85 -28.61 -54.49
CA THR A 12 16.45 -27.30 -54.16
C THR A 12 15.39 -26.25 -53.82
N PHE A 13 14.23 -26.27 -54.51
CA PHE A 13 13.11 -25.38 -54.17
C PHE A 13 12.52 -25.71 -52.79
N TYR A 14 12.36 -26.99 -52.46
CA TYR A 14 11.92 -27.43 -51.13
C TYR A 14 12.92 -27.05 -50.04
N LEU A 15 14.22 -27.15 -50.31
CA LEU A 15 15.26 -26.77 -49.34
C LEU A 15 15.31 -25.25 -49.12
N VAL A 16 15.12 -24.44 -50.18
CA VAL A 16 15.05 -22.97 -50.05
C VAL A 16 13.80 -22.52 -49.30
N LEU A 17 12.63 -23.10 -49.62
CA LEU A 17 11.37 -22.78 -48.92
C LEU A 17 11.38 -23.25 -47.46
N ALA A 18 12.01 -24.38 -47.16
CA ALA A 18 12.18 -24.85 -45.78
C ALA A 18 13.12 -23.96 -44.95
N GLN A 19 13.97 -23.16 -45.60
CA GLN A 19 14.92 -22.26 -44.94
C GLN A 19 14.32 -20.87 -44.66
N GLU A 20 13.27 -20.46 -45.38
CA GLU A 20 12.57 -19.19 -45.18
C GLU A 20 11.56 -19.21 -44.01
N GLU A 21 11.12 -20.38 -43.55
CA GLU A 21 10.09 -20.49 -42.48
C GLU A 21 10.66 -20.78 -41.08
N TYR A 22 11.98 -20.77 -40.91
CA TYR A 22 12.61 -20.99 -39.60
C TYR A 22 13.73 -19.99 -39.29
N HIS A 23 13.55 -18.72 -39.66
CA HIS A 23 14.18 -17.65 -38.91
C HIS A 23 13.24 -17.26 -37.77
N LYS A 24 13.20 -18.12 -36.74
CA LYS A 24 12.66 -17.75 -35.44
C LYS A 24 13.58 -16.66 -34.91
N VAL A 25 13.20 -15.40 -35.11
CA VAL A 25 13.78 -14.28 -34.37
C VAL A 25 13.60 -14.66 -32.91
N GLU A 26 14.70 -15.00 -32.24
CA GLU A 26 14.74 -14.99 -30.79
C GLU A 26 14.51 -13.53 -30.43
N GLU A 27 13.24 -13.16 -30.20
CA GLU A 27 12.93 -11.97 -29.41
C GLU A 27 13.63 -12.23 -28.07
N GLU A 28 14.74 -11.53 -27.84
CA GLU A 28 15.24 -11.34 -26.48
C GLU A 28 14.02 -10.94 -25.65
N PRO A 29 13.78 -11.56 -24.48
CA PRO A 29 12.69 -11.13 -23.62
C PRO A 29 12.94 -9.64 -23.36
N ASP A 30 12.06 -8.78 -23.87
CA ASP A 30 12.05 -7.35 -23.56
C ASP A 30 12.00 -7.28 -22.03
N GLU A 31 13.15 -7.04 -21.39
CA GLU A 31 13.25 -6.90 -19.95
C GLU A 31 12.32 -5.75 -19.58
N ASP A 32 11.32 -6.02 -18.72
CA ASP A 32 10.40 -4.98 -18.29
C ASP A 32 11.22 -3.87 -17.64
N PRO A 33 11.29 -2.66 -18.22
CA PRO A 33 12.12 -1.59 -17.70
C PRO A 33 11.68 -1.15 -16.30
N CYS A 34 10.50 -1.57 -15.85
CA CYS A 34 9.95 -1.31 -14.53
C CYS A 34 10.14 -2.46 -13.52
N GLU A 35 10.67 -3.63 -13.90
CA GLU A 35 10.73 -4.82 -13.05
C GLU A 35 11.39 -4.57 -11.68
N ASN A 36 12.42 -3.73 -11.65
CA ASN A 36 13.19 -3.42 -10.44
C ASN A 36 13.09 -1.95 -9.99
N VAL A 37 12.18 -1.17 -10.58
CA VAL A 37 12.04 0.26 -10.28
C VAL A 37 11.11 0.46 -9.10
N LYS A 38 11.63 1.06 -8.01
CA LYS A 38 10.84 1.44 -6.84
C LYS A 38 10.48 2.92 -6.88
N CYS A 39 9.22 3.21 -7.18
CA CYS A 39 8.69 4.57 -7.20
C CYS A 39 8.19 5.01 -5.82
N LYS A 40 8.17 6.33 -5.58
CA LYS A 40 7.62 6.89 -4.35
C LYS A 40 6.09 6.80 -4.38
N LEU A 41 5.46 6.99 -3.21
CA LEU A 41 4.00 7.13 -3.14
C LEU A 41 3.50 8.23 -4.10
N GLY A 42 2.44 7.90 -4.84
CA GLY A 42 1.84 8.78 -5.85
C GLY A 42 2.52 8.74 -7.21
N GLU A 43 3.59 7.94 -7.37
CA GLU A 43 4.28 7.69 -8.63
C GLU A 43 4.03 6.26 -9.13
N ILE A 44 4.07 6.09 -10.45
CA ILE A 44 4.04 4.81 -11.16
C ILE A 44 5.20 4.74 -12.15
N CYS A 45 5.80 3.57 -12.28
CA CYS A 45 6.83 3.37 -13.28
C CYS A 45 6.22 3.34 -14.69
N LYS A 46 6.79 4.13 -15.61
CA LYS A 46 6.54 4.08 -17.05
C LYS A 46 7.90 4.18 -17.73
N GLU A 47 8.24 3.22 -18.59
CA GLU A 47 9.50 3.20 -19.34
C GLU A 47 10.74 3.33 -18.43
N GLY A 48 10.73 2.64 -17.29
CA GLY A 48 11.83 2.66 -16.31
C GLY A 48 11.96 3.95 -15.49
N LYS A 49 10.98 4.87 -15.59
CA LYS A 49 10.97 6.14 -14.86
C LYS A 49 9.70 6.29 -14.03
N CYS A 50 9.87 6.83 -12.83
CA CYS A 50 8.76 7.15 -11.95
C CYS A 50 8.08 8.46 -12.36
N ASN A 51 6.79 8.37 -12.65
CA ASN A 51 5.95 9.49 -13.04
C ASN A 51 4.75 9.61 -12.10
N CYS A 52 4.27 10.81 -11.82
CA CYS A 52 3.05 10.96 -11.01
C CYS A 52 1.86 10.24 -11.65
N MET A 53 1.08 9.50 -10.86
CA MET A 53 -0.06 8.74 -11.40
C MET A 53 -1.16 9.67 -11.91
N ASP A 54 -1.70 9.38 -13.08
CA ASP A 54 -2.78 10.17 -13.71
C ASP A 54 -4.14 9.92 -13.07
N SER A 55 -4.35 8.74 -12.50
CA SER A 55 -5.56 8.32 -11.79
C SER A 55 -5.21 7.26 -10.76
N CYS A 56 -6.07 7.08 -9.77
CA CYS A 56 -5.95 5.94 -8.86
C CYS A 56 -6.31 4.63 -9.56
N PRO A 57 -5.62 3.52 -9.23
CA PRO A 57 -5.99 2.20 -9.71
C PRO A 57 -7.44 1.83 -9.36
N SER A 58 -8.09 1.01 -10.19
CA SER A 58 -9.53 0.77 -10.11
C SER A 58 -9.98 0.09 -8.81
N GLU A 59 -9.12 -0.72 -8.21
CA GLU A 59 -9.32 -1.39 -6.92
C GLU A 59 -9.56 -0.39 -5.79
N TRP A 60 -8.98 0.83 -5.88
CA TRP A 60 -9.19 1.89 -4.90
C TRP A 60 -10.65 2.33 -4.80
N ASN A 61 -11.43 2.19 -5.89
CA ASN A 61 -12.84 2.56 -5.90
C ASN A 61 -13.71 1.70 -4.97
N SER A 62 -13.22 0.51 -4.57
CA SER A 62 -13.91 -0.34 -3.58
C SER A 62 -13.70 0.12 -2.13
N TYR A 63 -12.69 0.97 -1.88
CA TYR A 63 -12.34 1.43 -0.54
C TYR A 63 -13.01 2.78 -0.24
N ASN A 64 -14.20 2.76 0.38
CA ASN A 64 -14.87 3.98 0.83
C ASN A 64 -14.25 4.55 2.13
N ARG A 65 -12.93 4.72 2.14
CA ARG A 65 -12.17 5.28 3.27
C ARG A 65 -11.65 6.65 2.86
N GLN A 66 -12.50 7.66 3.07
CA GLN A 66 -12.11 9.05 2.98
C GLN A 66 -11.10 9.38 4.08
N LEU A 67 -10.40 10.50 3.91
CA LEU A 67 -9.45 10.99 4.88
C LEU A 67 -9.49 12.51 4.97
N CYS A 68 -9.27 13.01 6.18
CA CYS A 68 -9.16 14.43 6.44
C CYS A 68 -7.68 14.81 6.55
N VAL A 69 -7.20 15.68 5.65
CA VAL A 69 -5.80 16.12 5.57
C VAL A 69 -5.78 17.64 5.55
N ASP A 70 -5.16 18.25 6.55
CA ASP A 70 -5.08 19.72 6.66
C ASP A 70 -6.44 20.44 6.56
N GLY A 71 -7.53 19.77 6.95
CA GLY A 71 -8.90 20.30 6.85
C GLY A 71 -9.57 20.09 5.49
N VAL A 72 -8.93 19.36 4.57
CA VAL A 72 -9.47 19.00 3.26
C VAL A 72 -9.76 17.51 3.20
N THR A 73 -10.97 17.18 2.75
CA THR A 73 -11.40 15.80 2.54
C THR A 73 -10.84 15.27 1.23
N TYR A 74 -10.05 14.20 1.30
CA TYR A 74 -9.67 13.40 0.15
C TYR A 74 -10.56 12.17 0.05
N ARG A 75 -10.82 11.73 -1.19
CA ARG A 75 -11.61 10.52 -1.46
C ARG A 75 -10.87 9.26 -1.02
N HIS A 76 -9.57 9.17 -1.31
CA HIS A 76 -8.70 8.05 -0.95
C HIS A 76 -7.27 8.51 -0.66
N GLU A 77 -6.48 7.71 0.06
CA GLU A 77 -5.05 7.99 0.29
C GLU A 77 -4.29 8.14 -1.03
N CYS A 78 -4.65 7.36 -2.07
CA CYS A 78 -4.07 7.52 -3.39
C CYS A 78 -4.21 8.94 -3.96
N ASP A 79 -5.35 9.61 -3.76
CA ASP A 79 -5.55 10.99 -4.24
C ASP A 79 -4.65 11.97 -3.49
N LEU A 80 -4.40 11.76 -2.19
CA LEU A 80 -3.41 12.53 -1.42
C LEU A 80 -2.00 12.34 -2.01
N TRP A 81 -1.58 11.10 -2.25
CA TRP A 81 -0.24 10.80 -2.75
C TRP A 81 -0.01 11.34 -4.16
N ARG A 82 -1.02 11.25 -5.03
CA ARG A 82 -1.00 11.86 -6.36
C ARG A 82 -0.81 13.37 -6.27
N ASN A 83 -1.57 14.05 -5.41
CA ASN A 83 -1.44 15.49 -5.24
C ASN A 83 -0.07 15.90 -4.69
N GLN A 84 0.45 15.18 -3.68
CA GLN A 84 1.80 15.39 -3.18
C GLN A 84 2.85 15.21 -4.27
N CYS A 85 2.72 14.19 -5.12
CA CYS A 85 3.61 13.99 -6.26
C CYS A 85 3.57 15.19 -7.21
N TYR A 86 2.38 15.62 -7.62
CA TYR A 86 2.22 16.78 -8.51
C TYR A 86 2.85 18.04 -7.91
N CYS A 87 2.63 18.29 -6.62
CA CYS A 87 3.18 19.48 -5.97
C CYS A 87 4.70 19.41 -5.80
N ARG A 88 5.26 18.23 -5.53
CA ARG A 88 6.71 18.01 -5.47
C ARG A 88 7.38 18.15 -6.83
N SER A 89 6.74 17.70 -7.91
CA SER A 89 7.29 17.73 -9.27
C SER A 89 7.06 19.04 -10.02
N GLY A 90 6.28 19.97 -9.44
CA GLY A 90 5.89 21.22 -10.12
C GLY A 90 4.85 21.02 -11.22
N ASP A 91 4.11 19.90 -11.20
CA ASP A 91 3.05 19.59 -12.14
C ASP A 91 1.87 20.57 -11.98
N THR A 92 1.29 20.99 -13.11
CA THR A 92 0.17 21.94 -13.16
C THR A 92 -1.09 21.43 -12.47
N ARG A 93 -1.21 20.11 -12.26
CA ARG A 93 -2.34 19.46 -11.55
C ARG A 93 -2.26 19.60 -10.03
N CYS A 94 -1.13 20.05 -9.49
CA CYS A 94 -0.97 20.31 -8.06
C CYS A 94 -2.05 21.28 -7.55
N GLY A 95 -2.83 20.85 -6.55
CA GLY A 95 -3.93 21.66 -6.04
C GLY A 95 -4.97 22.03 -7.10
N SER A 96 -5.21 21.15 -8.07
CA SER A 96 -6.37 21.26 -8.94
C SER A 96 -7.68 21.16 -8.15
N ASP A 97 -8.80 21.52 -8.78
CA ASP A 97 -10.13 21.49 -8.14
C ASP A 97 -10.51 20.10 -7.62
N GLN A 98 -9.99 19.02 -8.23
CA GLN A 98 -10.16 17.65 -7.74
C GLN A 98 -9.58 17.43 -6.33
N PHE A 99 -8.66 18.29 -5.90
CA PHE A 99 -8.04 18.29 -4.57
C PHE A 99 -8.48 19.49 -3.72
N SER A 100 -9.62 20.12 -4.06
CA SER A 100 -10.13 21.30 -3.35
C SER A 100 -9.10 22.43 -3.19
N SER A 101 -8.26 22.61 -4.23
CA SER A 101 -7.15 23.57 -4.23
C SER A 101 -6.06 23.34 -3.16
N HIS A 102 -6.09 22.22 -2.45
CA HIS A 102 -5.07 21.87 -1.47
C HIS A 102 -3.75 21.56 -2.19
N ARG A 103 -2.65 22.23 -1.81
CA ARG A 103 -1.30 21.94 -2.32
C ARG A 103 -0.54 21.07 -1.32
N ALA A 104 -0.84 19.78 -1.32
CA ALA A 104 -0.27 18.83 -0.37
C ALA A 104 1.25 18.71 -0.52
N ASN A 105 1.95 18.57 0.60
CA ASN A 105 3.40 18.39 0.64
C ASN A 105 3.77 17.33 1.70
N GLU A 106 5.07 17.14 1.93
CA GLU A 106 5.60 16.17 2.91
C GLU A 106 5.17 16.40 4.36
N ASN A 107 4.77 17.63 4.71
CA ASN A 107 4.23 17.97 6.02
C ASN A 107 2.71 17.83 6.10
N SER A 108 2.03 17.53 5.00
CA SER A 108 0.59 17.30 5.01
C SER A 108 0.27 16.02 5.78
N ALA A 109 -0.42 16.18 6.91
CA ALA A 109 -0.69 15.08 7.83
C ALA A 109 -2.14 14.62 7.69
N ILE A 110 -2.32 13.30 7.57
CA ILE A 110 -3.63 12.67 7.73
C ILE A 110 -4.05 12.85 9.19
N LYS A 111 -5.07 13.69 9.43
CA LYS A 111 -5.59 13.93 10.79
C LYS A 111 -6.41 12.73 11.26
N TYR A 112 -7.25 12.18 10.38
CA TYR A 112 -8.05 10.99 10.63
C TYR A 112 -8.65 10.43 9.33
N TYR A 113 -9.16 9.19 9.41
CA TYR A 113 -9.82 8.47 8.33
C TYR A 113 -11.33 8.67 8.38
N ASP A 114 -11.80 9.77 7.82
CA ASP A 114 -13.21 10.06 7.53
C ASP A 114 -13.26 11.36 6.69
N GLU A 115 -14.45 11.78 6.27
CA GLU A 115 -14.64 13.15 5.81
C GLU A 115 -14.28 14.17 6.89
N CYS A 116 -13.72 15.32 6.49
CA CYS A 116 -13.44 16.39 7.43
C CYS A 116 -14.72 16.92 8.08
N ARG A 117 -14.76 16.86 9.41
CA ARG A 117 -15.79 17.41 10.29
C ARG A 117 -15.19 18.13 11.48
N ASP A 118 -16.00 18.98 12.10
CA ASP A 118 -15.67 19.61 13.38
C ASP A 118 -15.72 18.57 14.51
N LEU A 119 -14.58 18.37 15.18
CA LEU A 119 -14.44 17.44 16.30
C LEU A 119 -14.51 18.13 17.67
N SER A 120 -14.59 19.47 17.71
CA SER A 120 -14.53 20.24 18.96
C SER A 120 -15.62 19.86 19.96
N GLY A 121 -16.80 19.49 19.48
CA GLY A 121 -17.92 19.04 20.32
C GLY A 121 -17.92 17.56 20.70
N LEU A 122 -16.99 16.75 20.17
CA LEU A 122 -16.99 15.29 20.39
C LEU A 122 -16.05 14.85 21.51
N CYS A 123 -15.05 15.67 21.85
CA CYS A 123 -14.06 15.36 22.87
C CYS A 123 -13.93 16.53 23.83
N ASP A 124 -14.35 16.34 25.08
CA ASP A 124 -14.01 17.27 26.17
C ASP A 124 -12.57 16.98 26.62
N TRP A 125 -11.61 17.54 25.89
CA TRP A 125 -10.19 17.26 26.12
C TRP A 125 -9.76 17.67 27.53
N ASP A 126 -10.17 18.85 27.99
CA ASP A 126 -9.80 19.41 29.29
C ASP A 126 -10.18 18.47 30.44
N GLN A 127 -11.33 17.78 30.34
CA GLN A 127 -11.74 16.80 31.35
C GLN A 127 -11.04 15.44 31.21
N ASN A 128 -10.62 15.06 30.00
CA ASN A 128 -10.15 13.71 29.72
C ASN A 128 -8.61 13.57 29.63
N GLU A 129 -7.88 14.67 29.45
CA GLU A 129 -6.42 14.70 29.25
C GLU A 129 -5.67 13.87 30.31
N SER A 130 -5.97 14.10 31.59
CA SER A 130 -5.30 13.44 32.72
C SER A 130 -5.43 11.91 32.73
N THR A 131 -6.48 11.37 32.10
CA THR A 131 -6.75 9.92 32.05
C THR A 131 -6.55 9.32 30.65
N PHE A 132 -6.26 10.14 29.65
CA PHE A 132 -6.16 9.72 28.25
C PHE A 132 -5.16 8.58 28.08
N SER A 133 -3.93 8.75 28.57
CA SER A 133 -2.85 7.75 28.42
C SER A 133 -3.21 6.40 29.05
N LEU A 134 -3.89 6.42 30.21
CA LEU A 134 -4.36 5.20 30.87
C LEU A 134 -5.45 4.51 30.04
N ARG A 135 -6.47 5.26 29.62
CA ARG A 135 -7.58 4.71 28.82
C ARG A 135 -7.10 4.19 27.47
N LEU A 136 -6.19 4.89 26.81
CA LEU A 136 -5.57 4.46 25.56
C LEU A 136 -4.82 3.14 25.73
N GLY A 137 -4.00 3.03 26.78
CA GLY A 137 -3.26 1.80 27.06
C GLY A 137 -4.17 0.61 27.41
N MET A 138 -5.24 0.84 28.16
CA MET A 138 -6.26 -0.18 28.44
C MET A 138 -6.97 -0.63 27.16
N TRP A 139 -7.31 0.31 26.27
CA TRP A 139 -7.92 0.00 24.98
C TRP A 139 -6.98 -0.80 24.07
N PHE A 140 -5.70 -0.43 23.99
CA PHE A 140 -4.68 -1.17 23.26
C PHE A 140 -4.50 -2.60 23.76
N GLN A 141 -4.56 -2.81 25.08
CA GLN A 141 -4.50 -4.13 25.68
C GLN A 141 -5.73 -4.96 25.30
N GLU A 142 -6.92 -4.35 25.31
CA GLU A 142 -8.16 -5.02 24.95
C GLU A 142 -8.22 -5.38 23.46
N LEU A 143 -7.76 -4.49 22.57
CA LEU A 143 -7.66 -4.78 21.14
C LEU A 143 -6.75 -5.99 20.85
N LEU A 144 -5.59 -6.05 21.52
CA LEU A 144 -4.70 -7.20 21.41
C LEU A 144 -5.35 -8.48 21.95
N ARG A 145 -6.06 -8.40 23.08
CA ARG A 145 -6.77 -9.53 23.66
C ARG A 145 -7.84 -10.06 22.72
N GLN A 146 -8.65 -9.18 22.11
CA GLN A 146 -9.72 -9.56 21.21
C GLN A 146 -9.18 -10.21 19.94
N LYS A 147 -8.26 -9.53 19.24
CA LYS A 147 -7.72 -10.00 17.96
C LYS A 147 -6.97 -11.32 18.09
N TRP A 148 -6.21 -11.51 19.17
CA TRP A 148 -5.38 -12.69 19.37
C TRP A 148 -5.96 -13.69 20.37
N SER A 149 -7.22 -13.52 20.76
CA SER A 149 -7.93 -14.58 21.48
C SER A 149 -8.02 -15.81 20.58
N SER A 150 -7.69 -16.98 21.11
CA SER A 150 -7.73 -18.27 20.41
C SER A 150 -9.13 -18.68 19.92
N ALA A 151 -10.12 -17.81 20.09
CA ALA A 151 -11.51 -17.98 19.66
C ALA A 151 -11.86 -17.15 18.40
N SER A 152 -10.92 -16.41 17.82
CA SER A 152 -11.15 -15.72 16.54
C SER A 152 -11.01 -16.71 15.39
N TRP A 153 -12.14 -17.28 14.95
CA TRP A 153 -12.22 -18.18 13.79
C TRP A 153 -12.19 -17.44 12.44
N SER A 154 -12.03 -16.11 12.43
CA SER A 154 -11.91 -15.36 11.18
C SER A 154 -10.49 -15.47 10.64
N ILE A 155 -10.39 -15.94 9.40
CA ILE A 155 -9.19 -15.83 8.57
C ILE A 155 -8.65 -14.41 8.71
N ASP A 156 -7.38 -14.27 9.05
CA ASP A 156 -6.69 -13.01 9.39
C ASP A 156 -6.66 -11.94 8.26
N ASP A 157 -7.39 -12.14 7.16
CA ASP A 157 -7.21 -11.43 5.88
C ASP A 157 -7.69 -9.97 5.91
N ASP A 158 -8.68 -9.63 6.74
CA ASP A 158 -9.28 -8.28 6.76
C ASP A 158 -8.61 -7.33 7.77
N SER A 159 -7.58 -7.77 8.49
CA SER A 159 -6.96 -6.96 9.53
C SER A 159 -5.78 -6.11 9.04
N LEU A 160 -5.79 -4.83 9.41
CA LEU A 160 -4.71 -3.88 9.08
C LEU A 160 -3.39 -4.12 9.85
N LEU A 161 -3.39 -4.94 10.89
CA LEU A 161 -2.15 -5.26 11.63
C LEU A 161 -1.46 -6.47 11.03
N ARG A 162 -0.14 -6.54 11.19
CA ARG A 162 0.67 -7.67 10.70
C ARG A 162 0.08 -9.03 11.11
N PRO A 163 0.06 -10.02 10.19
CA PRO A 163 -0.12 -11.41 10.55
C PRO A 163 0.93 -11.80 11.59
N MET A 164 0.49 -12.44 12.67
CA MET A 164 1.40 -12.98 13.68
C MET A 164 1.45 -14.49 13.53
N ASP A 165 2.66 -15.04 13.50
CA ASP A 165 2.84 -16.49 13.58
C ASP A 165 2.36 -17.03 14.95
N ALA A 166 2.20 -18.36 15.04
CA ALA A 166 1.67 -19.00 16.25
C ALA A 166 2.53 -18.75 17.51
N LYS A 167 3.85 -18.60 17.35
CA LYS A 167 4.78 -18.33 18.45
C LYS A 167 4.65 -16.88 18.93
N ALA A 168 4.54 -15.94 18.00
CA ALA A 168 4.30 -14.53 18.27
C ALA A 168 2.95 -14.36 18.97
N ARG A 169 1.88 -15.02 18.49
CA ARG A 169 0.55 -15.02 19.14
C ARG A 169 0.60 -15.56 20.56
N SER A 170 1.26 -16.70 20.79
CA SER A 170 1.39 -17.29 22.13
C SER A 170 2.14 -16.35 23.09
N THR A 171 3.18 -15.70 22.60
CA THR A 171 3.99 -14.75 23.40
C THR A 171 3.18 -13.51 23.76
N THR A 172 2.47 -12.92 22.78
CA THR A 172 1.58 -11.78 23.00
C THR A 172 0.44 -12.11 23.97
N SER A 173 -0.19 -13.28 23.82
CA SER A 173 -1.26 -13.73 24.72
C SER A 173 -0.77 -13.83 26.17
N LYS A 174 0.43 -14.38 26.39
CA LYS A 174 1.05 -14.42 27.73
C LYS A 174 1.31 -13.02 28.28
N LEU A 175 1.87 -12.12 27.48
CA LEU A 175 2.15 -10.73 27.87
C LEU A 175 0.88 -9.97 28.28
N VAL A 176 -0.22 -10.18 27.54
CA VAL A 176 -1.52 -9.53 27.81
C VAL A 176 -2.25 -10.18 28.99
N SER A 177 -2.09 -11.49 29.22
CA SER A 177 -2.69 -12.19 30.37
C SER A 177 -2.03 -11.90 31.72
N GLN A 178 -0.77 -11.45 31.71
CA GLN A 178 -0.01 -11.15 32.93
C GLN A 178 -0.28 -9.75 33.50
N SER A 179 -0.87 -8.86 32.70
CA SER A 179 -1.29 -7.53 33.15
C SER A 179 -2.67 -7.61 33.81
N SER A 180 -2.74 -7.35 35.12
CA SER A 180 -4.02 -7.15 35.82
C SER A 180 -4.77 -5.98 35.20
N SER A 181 -6.10 -6.09 35.12
CA SER A 181 -6.98 -5.12 34.45
C SER A 181 -7.00 -3.71 35.06
N HIS A 182 -6.32 -3.48 36.20
CA HIS A 182 -6.57 -2.29 37.00
C HIS A 182 -5.35 -1.47 37.44
N GLU A 183 -4.10 -1.90 37.25
CA GLU A 183 -2.99 -1.16 37.91
C GLU A 183 -1.91 -0.61 36.99
N ARG A 184 -1.52 -1.28 35.89
CA ARG A 184 -0.49 -0.73 34.97
C ARG A 184 -0.67 -1.25 33.55
N VAL A 185 -0.65 -0.34 32.58
CA VAL A 185 -0.53 -0.70 31.15
C VAL A 185 0.83 -1.37 30.95
N ASN A 186 0.83 -2.58 30.39
CA ASN A 186 2.07 -3.31 30.12
C ASN A 186 2.89 -2.56 29.06
N GLY A 187 4.13 -2.18 29.37
CA GLY A 187 5.01 -1.47 28.43
C GLY A 187 5.18 -2.22 27.10
N ALA A 188 5.15 -3.56 27.11
CA ALA A 188 5.23 -4.36 25.89
C ALA A 188 4.01 -4.17 24.96
N VAL A 189 2.81 -3.90 25.51
CA VAL A 189 1.61 -3.58 24.72
C VAL A 189 1.81 -2.26 24.00
N ILE A 190 2.32 -1.24 24.70
CA ILE A 190 2.61 0.06 24.10
C ILE A 190 3.68 -0.07 23.02
N SER A 191 4.76 -0.81 23.28
CA SER A 191 5.82 -1.05 22.29
C SER A 191 5.31 -1.76 21.04
N TYR A 192 4.41 -2.75 21.17
CA TYR A 192 3.79 -3.40 20.02
C TYR A 192 3.02 -2.39 19.15
N TRP A 193 2.14 -1.59 19.75
CA TRP A 193 1.34 -0.63 19.01
C TRP A 193 2.18 0.48 18.39
N PHE A 194 3.24 0.93 19.08
CA PHE A 194 4.21 1.85 18.49
C PHE A 194 4.80 1.25 17.21
N CYS A 195 5.28 0.00 17.25
CA CYS A 195 5.81 -0.69 16.07
C CYS A 195 4.79 -0.90 14.95
N GLU A 196 3.49 -1.07 15.25
CA GLU A 196 2.45 -1.17 14.22
C GLU A 196 2.12 0.19 13.60
N LEU A 197 2.14 1.27 14.38
CA LEU A 197 1.88 2.64 13.90
C LEU A 197 3.07 3.21 13.11
N ASP A 198 4.30 2.88 13.52
CA ASP A 198 5.55 3.35 12.90
C ASP A 198 5.82 2.73 11.52
N ARG A 199 5.12 1.62 11.17
CA ARG A 199 5.30 0.93 9.88
C ARG A 199 5.23 1.85 8.66
N ARG A 200 4.39 2.88 8.69
CA ARG A 200 4.24 3.79 7.55
C ARG A 200 5.41 4.76 7.36
N ILE A 201 6.26 4.93 8.37
CA ILE A 201 7.47 5.76 8.27
C ILE A 201 8.56 5.02 7.46
N GLU A 202 8.62 3.68 7.52
CA GLU A 202 9.57 2.88 6.72
C GLU A 202 8.98 2.36 5.39
N ASP A 203 7.67 2.07 5.31
CA ASP A 203 7.01 1.48 4.13
C ASP A 203 6.82 2.45 2.94
N HIS A 204 7.31 3.70 3.01
CA HIS A 204 7.32 4.67 1.90
C HIS A 204 7.99 4.14 0.60
N TYR A 205 8.63 2.96 0.65
CA TYR A 205 9.36 2.34 -0.45
C TYR A 205 8.80 1.00 -0.95
N ASN A 206 7.83 0.35 -0.27
CA ASN A 206 7.63 -1.11 -0.45
C ASN A 206 6.20 -1.61 -0.72
N LYS A 207 5.21 -0.76 -0.96
CA LYS A 207 3.89 -1.24 -1.40
C LYS A 207 3.33 -0.41 -2.54
N MET A 208 3.64 -0.85 -3.76
CA MET A 208 2.83 -0.71 -4.98
C MET A 208 3.43 -1.60 -6.08
N ILE A 209 3.48 -2.90 -5.80
CA ILE A 209 3.51 -3.98 -6.80
C ILE A 209 2.25 -4.80 -6.54
#